data_AF-A0A509E8Q8-F1
#
_entry.id   AF-A0A509E8Q8-F1
#
_cell.length_a   1.000
_cell.length_b   1.000
_cell.length_c   1.000
_cell.angle_alpha   90.00
_cell.angle_beta   90.00
_cell.angle_gamma   90.00
#
_symmetry.space_group_name_H-M   'P 1'
#
loop_
_entity.id
_entity.type
_entity.pdbx_description
1 polymer ?
#
loop_
_entity_poly.entity_id
_entity_poly.type
_entity_poly.pdbx_seq_one_letter_code
_entity_poly.pdbx_strand_id
1 'polypeptide(L)'
;MTAQPTIETPATPATRSVPRGQHEPTSRAAVQGCLTFFNDAVAHCQGPTVVSAPKSEHLLLGLPHGSINAAFLQDRPQGPVIGWRIGDRSPRFTVPTGFLILRALCLFGGFPFIDTNKKGGREQHYVEVLAEGYTLQRLMVGAEPGEVVRLLGDHHDLLPWCLSVEGSHPRAKRDRRGAIRLALALYDKNAADWGLADLLSRAQYEALLRGAFRLYDAEHAHHLLRPIGS
;
A
#
# COMPACT_ATOMS: atom_id res chain seq x y z
N MET A 1 28.60 8.80 -51.59
CA MET A 1 28.42 8.06 -50.33
C MET A 1 28.10 9.08 -49.25
N THR A 2 26.81 9.24 -48.93
CA THR A 2 26.31 10.20 -47.94
C THR A 2 26.26 9.52 -46.57
N ALA A 3 26.99 10.05 -45.60
CA ALA A 3 26.96 9.57 -44.22
C ALA A 3 25.61 9.92 -43.57
N GLN A 4 24.97 8.93 -42.93
CA GLN A 4 23.77 9.15 -42.13
C GLN A 4 24.13 9.88 -40.82
N PRO A 5 23.28 10.80 -40.34
CA PRO A 5 23.49 11.45 -39.05
C PRO A 5 23.16 10.49 -37.91
N THR A 6 24.09 10.34 -36.98
CA THR A 6 23.89 9.63 -35.72
C THR A 6 22.87 10.38 -34.87
N ILE A 7 21.70 9.77 -34.64
CA ILE A 7 20.72 10.26 -33.68
C ILE A 7 21.24 9.92 -32.28
N GLU A 8 21.73 10.93 -31.57
CA GLU A 8 22.06 10.79 -30.15
C GLU A 8 20.78 10.47 -29.37
N THR A 9 20.77 9.30 -28.74
CA THR A 9 19.69 8.91 -27.84
C THR A 9 19.77 9.79 -26.58
N PRO A 10 18.70 10.50 -26.19
CA PRO A 10 18.74 11.32 -24.99
C PRO A 10 19.01 10.42 -23.78
N ALA A 11 20.04 10.77 -23.02
CA ALA A 11 20.43 10.06 -21.81
C ALA A 11 19.22 9.96 -20.86
N THR A 12 18.89 8.74 -20.45
CA THR A 12 17.91 8.49 -19.39
C THR A 12 18.36 9.24 -18.14
N PRO A 13 17.53 10.14 -17.56
CA PRO A 13 17.92 10.86 -16.36
C PRO A 13 18.18 9.85 -15.24
N ALA A 14 19.35 9.98 -14.60
CA ALA A 14 19.76 9.13 -13.50
C ALA A 14 18.77 9.27 -12.35
N THR A 15 18.07 8.18 -12.04
CA THR A 15 17.15 8.01 -10.92
C THR A 15 17.84 8.40 -9.60
N ARG A 16 17.55 9.59 -9.08
CA ARG A 16 18.04 10.00 -7.76
C ARG A 16 16.99 9.58 -6.74
N SER A 17 17.24 8.50 -6.01
CA SER A 17 16.41 8.12 -4.87
C SER A 17 16.46 9.24 -3.83
N VAL A 18 15.33 9.89 -3.56
CA VAL A 18 15.23 10.91 -2.52
C VAL A 18 15.57 10.26 -1.17
N PRO A 19 16.59 10.75 -0.43
CA PRO A 19 16.94 10.22 0.88
C PRO A 19 15.77 10.33 1.87
N ARG A 20 15.71 9.41 2.84
CA ARG A 20 14.64 9.30 3.86
C ARG A 20 14.29 10.59 4.63
N GLY A 21 15.13 11.63 4.57
CA GLY A 21 14.91 12.92 5.26
C GLY A 21 14.41 14.08 4.37
N GLN A 22 14.07 13.84 3.10
CA GLN A 22 13.67 14.89 2.15
C GLN A 22 12.20 14.80 1.70
N HIS A 23 11.41 13.91 2.30
CA HIS A 23 9.99 13.83 1.97
C HIS A 23 9.20 14.89 2.74
N GLU A 24 8.33 15.61 2.04
CA GLU A 24 7.39 16.55 2.66
C GLU A 24 6.46 15.80 3.64
N PRO A 25 6.16 16.38 4.82
CA PRO A 25 5.16 15.83 5.73
C PRO A 25 3.84 15.50 5.03
N THR A 26 3.09 14.55 5.59
CA THR A 26 1.76 14.21 5.07
C THR A 26 0.87 15.45 5.08
N SER A 27 0.19 15.73 3.96
CA SER A 27 -0.71 16.87 3.88
C SER A 27 -2.05 16.60 4.60
N ARG A 28 -2.71 17.67 5.04
CA ARG A 28 -4.08 17.58 5.60
C ARG A 28 -5.05 16.93 4.61
N ALA A 29 -4.95 17.27 3.32
CA ALA A 29 -5.75 16.66 2.25
C ALA A 29 -5.52 15.14 2.16
N ALA A 30 -4.29 14.68 2.40
CA ALA A 30 -3.98 13.26 2.40
C ALA A 30 -4.63 12.49 3.56
N VAL A 31 -4.71 13.10 4.74
CA VAL A 31 -5.45 12.52 5.87
C VAL A 31 -6.95 12.50 5.59
N GLN A 32 -7.50 13.65 5.16
CA GLN A 32 -8.93 13.79 4.86
C GLN A 32 -9.40 12.82 3.78
N GLY A 33 -8.67 12.67 2.68
CA GLY A 33 -9.00 11.71 1.63
C GLY A 33 -9.09 10.27 2.12
N CYS A 34 -8.17 9.86 3.00
CA CYS A 34 -8.23 8.53 3.63
C CYS A 34 -9.45 8.38 4.53
N LEU A 35 -9.75 9.38 5.36
CA LEU A 35 -10.86 9.33 6.30
C LEU A 35 -12.22 9.35 5.58
N THR A 36 -12.38 10.18 4.55
CA THR A 36 -13.60 10.23 3.75
C THR A 36 -13.84 8.90 3.06
N PHE A 37 -12.84 8.33 2.37
CA PHE A 37 -12.98 7.00 1.76
C PHE A 37 -13.35 5.93 2.80
N PHE A 38 -12.65 5.91 3.94
CA PHE A 38 -12.91 4.93 5.01
C PHE A 38 -14.33 5.05 5.56
N ASN A 39 -14.78 6.28 5.86
CA ASN A 39 -16.12 6.52 6.41
C ASN A 39 -17.21 6.18 5.40
N ASP A 40 -17.03 6.56 4.12
CA ASP A 40 -17.95 6.20 3.04
C ASP A 40 -18.05 4.68 2.88
N ALA A 41 -16.91 3.97 2.92
CA ALA A 41 -16.87 2.52 2.83
C ALA A 41 -17.59 1.86 4.02
N VAL A 42 -17.36 2.33 5.25
CA VAL A 42 -18.06 1.85 6.44
C VAL A 42 -19.56 2.09 6.33
N ALA A 43 -19.99 3.28 5.92
CA ALA A 43 -21.41 3.60 5.72
C ALA A 43 -22.04 2.72 4.65
N HIS A 44 -21.33 2.48 3.54
CA HIS A 44 -21.77 1.57 2.48
C HIS A 44 -21.92 0.13 3.01
N CYS A 45 -20.96 -0.39 3.79
CA CYS A 45 -21.08 -1.72 4.39
C CYS A 45 -22.27 -1.84 5.36
N GLN A 46 -22.64 -0.75 6.05
CA GLN A 46 -23.76 -0.74 6.98
C GLN A 46 -25.13 -0.61 6.29
N GLY A 47 -25.18 -0.06 5.07
CA GLY A 47 -26.43 0.19 4.34
C GLY A 47 -26.23 0.20 2.81
N PRO A 48 -25.81 -0.90 2.19
CA PRO A 48 -25.35 -0.91 0.79
C PRO A 48 -26.45 -0.62 -0.23
N THR A 49 -27.73 -0.79 0.15
CA THR A 49 -28.89 -0.50 -0.70
C THR A 49 -29.30 0.97 -0.68
N VAL A 50 -28.78 1.76 0.27
CA VAL A 50 -29.17 3.17 0.50
C VAL A 50 -27.98 4.11 0.33
N VAL A 51 -26.79 3.66 0.68
CA VAL A 51 -25.55 4.43 0.60
C VAL A 51 -24.77 4.02 -0.64
N SER A 52 -24.42 4.97 -1.49
CA SER A 52 -23.59 4.72 -2.68
C SER A 52 -22.21 4.15 -2.31
N ALA A 53 -21.63 3.39 -3.24
CA ALA A 53 -20.27 2.88 -3.07
C ALA A 53 -19.26 4.04 -2.86
N PRO A 54 -18.18 3.81 -2.07
CA PRO A 54 -17.17 4.83 -1.81
C PRO A 54 -16.46 5.24 -3.09
N LYS A 55 -16.22 6.54 -3.24
CA LYS A 55 -15.49 7.10 -4.39
C LYS A 55 -13.98 6.90 -4.23
N SER A 56 -13.38 6.10 -5.10
CA SER A 56 -11.94 5.78 -5.03
C SER A 56 -11.05 7.00 -5.26
N GLU A 57 -11.57 8.06 -5.88
CA GLU A 57 -10.93 9.36 -6.07
C GLU A 57 -10.55 10.01 -4.73
N HIS A 58 -11.28 9.74 -3.64
CA HIS A 58 -10.92 10.22 -2.31
C HIS A 58 -9.53 9.73 -1.88
N LEU A 59 -9.14 8.51 -2.31
CA LEU A 59 -7.81 7.98 -2.07
C LEU A 59 -6.73 8.59 -2.98
N LEU A 60 -7.07 9.42 -3.95
CA LEU A 60 -6.10 10.18 -4.75
C LEU A 60 -5.88 11.60 -4.22
N LEU A 61 -6.65 12.04 -3.23
CA LEU A 61 -6.48 13.34 -2.58
C LEU A 61 -5.19 13.33 -1.75
N GLY A 62 -4.16 14.01 -2.26
CA GLY A 62 -2.82 14.04 -1.69
C GLY A 62 -2.15 12.67 -1.65
N LEU A 63 -0.81 12.66 -1.61
CA LEU A 63 -0.05 11.45 -1.32
C LEU A 63 0.41 11.47 0.14
N PRO A 64 0.45 10.33 0.84
CA PRO A 64 1.02 10.26 2.18
C PRO A 64 2.52 10.55 2.11
N HIS A 65 3.09 10.96 3.24
CA HIS A 65 4.53 11.14 3.38
C HIS A 65 5.31 9.93 2.88
N GLY A 66 6.23 10.18 1.96
CA GLY A 66 7.21 9.20 1.54
C GLY A 66 7.43 9.05 0.06
N SER A 67 7.76 7.84 -0.33
CA SER A 67 8.34 7.52 -1.64
C SER A 67 7.29 7.35 -2.75
N ILE A 68 6.00 7.31 -2.41
CA ILE A 68 4.92 7.30 -3.40
C ILE A 68 4.86 8.68 -4.04
N ASN A 69 5.14 8.76 -5.33
CA ASN A 69 5.19 10.03 -6.08
C ASN A 69 4.04 10.18 -7.10
N ALA A 70 3.27 9.12 -7.36
CA ALA A 70 2.09 9.17 -8.20
C ALA A 70 1.08 8.09 -7.80
N ALA A 71 -0.21 8.41 -7.94
CA ALA A 71 -1.32 7.46 -7.87
C ALA A 71 -2.42 7.88 -8.87
N PHE A 72 -3.09 6.91 -9.47
CA PHE A 72 -4.13 7.13 -10.48
C PHE A 72 -5.14 5.98 -10.50
N LEU A 73 -6.37 6.27 -10.92
CA LEU A 73 -7.38 5.25 -11.16
C LEU A 73 -7.15 4.60 -12.52
N GLN A 74 -7.39 3.31 -12.59
CA GLN A 74 -7.40 2.55 -13.83
C GLN A 74 -8.53 1.53 -13.78
N ASP A 75 -9.34 1.50 -14.83
CA ASP A 75 -10.35 0.46 -14.97
C ASP A 75 -9.73 -0.86 -15.44
N ARG A 76 -10.14 -1.95 -14.80
CA ARG A 76 -9.80 -3.32 -15.21
C ARG A 76 -11.09 -4.16 -15.31
N PRO A 77 -11.06 -5.32 -16.01
CA PRO A 77 -12.24 -6.18 -16.14
C PRO A 77 -12.89 -6.58 -14.81
N GLN A 78 -12.10 -6.65 -13.73
CA GLN A 78 -12.56 -7.01 -12.38
C GLN A 78 -13.07 -5.81 -11.56
N GLY A 79 -13.01 -4.60 -12.11
CA GLY A 79 -13.37 -3.35 -11.43
C GLY A 79 -12.23 -2.32 -11.41
N PRO A 80 -12.49 -1.13 -10.84
CA PRO A 80 -11.49 -0.08 -10.73
C PRO A 80 -10.35 -0.50 -9.80
N VAL A 81 -9.12 -0.20 -10.21
CA VAL A 81 -7.92 -0.38 -9.39
C VAL A 81 -7.18 0.94 -9.25
N ILE A 82 -6.34 1.05 -8.23
CA ILE A 82 -5.41 2.16 -8.05
C ILE A 82 -4.02 1.70 -8.48
N GLY A 83 -3.51 2.34 -9.52
CA GLY A 83 -2.11 2.27 -9.90
C GLY A 83 -1.31 3.32 -9.13
N TRP A 84 -0.14 2.95 -8.60
CA TRP A 84 0.71 3.88 -7.84
C TRP A 84 2.20 3.58 -8.04
N ARG A 85 3.05 4.61 -7.93
CA ARG A 85 4.48 4.53 -8.24
C ARG A 85 5.35 4.90 -7.05
N ILE A 86 6.52 4.26 -6.97
CA ILE A 86 7.61 4.63 -6.07
C ILE A 86 8.80 5.07 -6.93
N GLY A 87 9.10 6.38 -6.92
CA GLY A 87 10.11 6.95 -7.81
C GLY A 87 9.77 6.70 -9.29
N ASP A 88 10.78 6.34 -10.08
CA ASP A 88 10.63 6.10 -11.53
C ASP A 88 10.30 4.63 -11.87
N ARG A 89 9.93 3.83 -10.86
CA ARG A 89 9.59 2.41 -11.05
C ARG A 89 8.21 2.25 -11.68
N SER A 90 8.01 1.13 -12.38
CA SER A 90 6.71 0.71 -12.91
C SER A 90 5.62 0.76 -11.83
N PRO A 91 4.38 1.14 -12.18
CA PRO A 91 3.30 1.20 -11.21
C PRO A 91 3.04 -0.17 -10.60
N ARG A 92 2.62 -0.15 -9.33
CA ARG A 92 2.00 -1.27 -8.65
C ARG A 92 0.49 -1.06 -8.65
N PHE A 93 -0.27 -2.14 -8.71
CA PHE A 93 -1.72 -2.08 -8.78
C PHE A 93 -2.35 -2.77 -7.58
N THR A 94 -3.30 -2.09 -6.96
CA THR A 94 -4.07 -2.60 -5.82
C THR A 94 -5.55 -2.24 -6.01
N VAL A 95 -6.43 -3.05 -5.46
CA VAL A 95 -7.84 -2.65 -5.22
C VAL A 95 -7.88 -1.42 -4.29
N PRO A 96 -8.93 -0.59 -4.33
CA PRO A 96 -9.03 0.62 -3.50
C PRO A 96 -8.79 0.38 -2.00
N THR A 97 -9.35 -0.68 -1.42
CA THR A 97 -9.13 -1.03 -0.01
C THR A 97 -7.69 -1.49 0.29
N GLY A 98 -7.00 -2.11 -0.67
CA GLY A 98 -5.57 -2.42 -0.57
C GLY A 98 -4.71 -1.15 -0.56
N PHE A 99 -5.08 -0.16 -1.38
CA PHE A 99 -4.42 1.15 -1.37
C PHE A 99 -4.73 1.94 -0.11
N LEU A 100 -5.95 1.85 0.44
CA LEU A 100 -6.30 2.43 1.74
C LEU A 100 -5.38 1.90 2.85
N ILE A 101 -5.11 0.59 2.90
CA ILE A 101 -4.16 -0.01 3.85
C ILE A 101 -2.78 0.64 3.70
N LEU A 102 -2.25 0.69 2.48
CA LEU A 102 -0.96 1.31 2.20
C LEU A 102 -0.93 2.77 2.68
N ARG A 103 -1.94 3.56 2.31
CA ARG A 103 -2.03 4.97 2.72
C ARG A 103 -2.08 5.11 4.24
N ALA A 104 -2.94 4.35 4.92
CA ALA A 104 -3.10 4.40 6.37
C ALA A 104 -1.79 4.10 7.09
N LEU A 105 -1.02 3.10 6.64
CA LEU A 105 0.28 2.76 7.22
C LEU A 105 1.34 3.86 6.97
N CYS A 106 1.23 4.59 5.86
CA CYS A 106 2.20 5.62 5.49
C CYS A 106 1.89 7.02 6.06
N LEU A 107 0.67 7.31 6.53
CA LEU A 107 0.23 8.64 6.96
C LEU A 107 1.20 9.36 7.91
N PHE A 108 1.89 8.64 8.79
CA PHE A 108 2.79 9.25 9.78
C PHE A 108 4.23 8.76 9.69
N GLY A 109 4.71 8.30 8.52
CA GLY A 109 6.12 7.90 8.35
C GLY A 109 6.38 6.43 8.11
N GLY A 110 5.41 5.71 7.57
CA GLY A 110 5.57 4.31 7.18
C GLY A 110 6.23 4.06 5.83
N PHE A 111 6.70 5.09 5.12
CA PHE A 111 7.48 5.04 3.87
C PHE A 111 7.59 3.67 3.16
N PRO A 112 6.84 3.46 2.06
CA PRO A 112 7.00 2.21 1.33
C PRO A 112 8.36 2.20 0.60
N PHE A 113 8.93 1.03 0.40
CA PHE A 113 10.09 0.86 -0.48
C PHE A 113 10.04 -0.52 -1.13
N ILE A 114 10.70 -0.64 -2.27
CA ILE A 114 10.80 -1.94 -2.96
C ILE A 114 12.15 -2.54 -2.63
N ASP A 115 12.13 -3.68 -1.94
CA ASP A 115 13.33 -4.49 -1.74
C ASP A 115 13.62 -5.27 -3.03
N THR A 116 14.80 -5.02 -3.62
CA THR A 116 15.31 -5.72 -4.80
C THR A 116 16.43 -6.71 -4.46
N ASN A 117 16.80 -6.88 -3.20
CA ASN A 117 18.07 -7.53 -2.80
C ASN A 117 18.03 -9.07 -2.69
N LYS A 118 17.08 -9.77 -3.32
CA LYS A 118 17.17 -11.24 -3.42
C LYS A 118 17.99 -11.67 -4.65
N LYS A 119 19.31 -11.47 -4.60
CA LYS A 119 20.25 -12.10 -5.55
C LYS A 119 20.15 -13.63 -5.41
N GLY A 120 19.85 -14.34 -6.50
CA GLY A 120 19.89 -15.81 -6.59
C GLY A 120 18.53 -16.54 -6.56
N GLY A 121 17.40 -15.81 -6.62
CA GLY A 121 16.06 -16.37 -6.80
C GLY A 121 15.23 -15.56 -7.80
N ARG A 122 13.97 -15.96 -8.06
CA ARG A 122 13.03 -15.11 -8.83
C ARG A 122 12.99 -13.72 -8.18
N GLU A 123 13.28 -12.66 -8.94
CA GLU A 123 13.20 -11.27 -8.45
C GLU A 123 11.77 -11.00 -7.97
N GLN A 124 11.57 -10.95 -6.65
CA GLN A 124 10.29 -10.60 -6.06
C GLN A 124 10.38 -9.16 -5.55
N HIS A 125 9.71 -8.26 -6.27
CA HIS A 125 9.66 -6.83 -5.94
C HIS A 125 8.63 -6.58 -4.83
N TYR A 126 8.92 -7.12 -3.64
CA TYR A 126 8.08 -6.90 -2.47
C TYR A 126 8.05 -5.43 -2.10
N VAL A 127 6.87 -4.96 -1.70
CA VAL A 127 6.69 -3.59 -1.23
C VAL A 127 6.75 -3.68 0.29
N GLU A 128 7.87 -3.29 0.86
CA GLU A 128 8.02 -3.15 2.31
C GLU A 128 7.40 -1.84 2.76
N VAL A 129 6.77 -1.84 3.94
CA VAL A 129 6.21 -0.64 4.60
C VAL A 129 6.63 -0.63 6.06
N LEU A 130 6.77 0.54 6.66
CA LEU A 130 7.18 0.79 8.06
C LEU A 130 8.63 0.39 8.38
N ALA A 131 8.98 -0.88 8.18
CA ALA A 131 10.31 -1.45 8.41
C ALA A 131 10.47 -2.77 7.63
N GLU A 132 11.69 -3.27 7.53
CA GLU A 132 11.99 -4.54 6.87
C GLU A 132 11.16 -5.71 7.44
N GLY A 133 10.60 -6.52 6.55
CA GLY A 133 9.77 -7.68 6.82
C GLY A 133 8.27 -7.39 6.91
N TYR A 134 7.84 -6.13 6.92
CA TYR A 134 6.44 -5.74 6.83
C TYR A 134 6.05 -5.50 5.36
N THR A 135 5.96 -6.57 4.58
CA THR A 135 5.55 -6.43 3.19
C THR A 135 4.06 -6.15 3.09
N LEU A 136 3.67 -5.20 2.23
CA LEU A 136 2.27 -4.83 1.99
C LEU A 136 1.44 -6.05 1.59
N GLN A 137 1.97 -6.94 0.76
CA GLN A 137 1.31 -8.18 0.35
C GLN A 137 0.95 -9.05 1.56
N ARG A 138 1.90 -9.23 2.48
CA ARG A 138 1.71 -10.00 3.71
C ARG A 138 0.69 -9.37 4.63
N LEU A 139 0.73 -8.05 4.76
CA LEU A 139 -0.22 -7.30 5.57
C LEU A 139 -1.62 -7.32 4.95
N MET A 140 -1.76 -7.19 3.64
CA MET A 140 -3.06 -7.25 2.96
C MET A 140 -3.73 -8.60 3.13
N VAL A 141 -3.01 -9.71 3.00
CA VAL A 141 -3.63 -11.05 3.11
C VAL A 141 -3.75 -11.57 4.55
N GLY A 142 -3.28 -10.80 5.55
CA GLY A 142 -3.35 -11.22 6.95
C GLY A 142 -2.53 -12.49 7.22
N ALA A 143 -1.36 -12.61 6.58
CA ALA A 143 -0.53 -13.79 6.75
C ALA A 143 0.09 -13.83 8.17
N GLU A 144 -0.08 -14.97 8.82
CA GLU A 144 0.36 -15.27 10.18
C GLU A 144 1.84 -15.62 10.23
N PRO A 145 2.48 -15.56 11.41
CA PRO A 145 3.86 -16.01 11.59
C PRO A 145 4.04 -17.45 11.07
N GLY A 146 5.08 -17.67 10.27
CA GLY A 146 5.34 -18.96 9.61
C GLY A 146 4.77 -19.07 8.19
N GLU A 147 3.92 -18.14 7.76
CA GLU A 147 3.36 -18.13 6.40
C GLU A 147 4.19 -17.26 5.44
N VAL A 148 4.13 -17.53 4.14
CA VAL A 148 4.73 -16.73 3.08
C VAL A 148 3.66 -16.31 2.10
N VAL A 149 3.84 -15.11 1.53
CA VAL A 149 2.99 -14.64 0.44
C VAL A 149 3.75 -14.68 -0.88
N ARG A 150 3.17 -15.36 -1.87
CA ARG A 150 3.64 -15.38 -3.24
C ARG A 150 2.74 -14.52 -4.12
N LEU A 151 3.37 -13.86 -5.08
CA LEU A 151 2.69 -13.19 -6.18
C LEU A 151 2.46 -14.20 -7.30
N LEU A 152 1.23 -14.28 -7.78
CA LEU A 152 0.79 -15.08 -8.91
C LEU A 152 0.74 -14.16 -10.14
N GLY A 153 1.55 -14.45 -11.16
CA GLY A 153 1.61 -13.66 -12.38
C GLY A 153 2.56 -12.47 -12.29
N ASP A 154 2.11 -11.29 -12.75
CA ASP A 154 2.91 -10.07 -12.76
C ASP A 154 3.23 -9.61 -11.33
N HIS A 155 4.52 -9.42 -11.04
CA HIS A 155 4.98 -8.96 -9.73
C HIS A 155 4.62 -7.50 -9.41
N HIS A 156 4.04 -6.78 -10.38
CA HIS A 156 3.46 -5.45 -10.22
C HIS A 156 2.01 -5.47 -9.74
N ASP A 157 1.28 -6.57 -9.94
CA ASP A 157 -0.13 -6.69 -9.56
C ASP A 157 -0.25 -7.24 -8.14
N LEU A 158 -0.65 -6.36 -7.22
CA LEU A 158 -0.88 -6.69 -5.81
C LEU A 158 -2.38 -6.87 -5.53
N LEU A 159 -3.12 -7.31 -6.55
CA LEU A 159 -4.55 -7.55 -6.50
C LEU A 159 -4.83 -8.82 -5.68
N PRO A 160 -5.97 -8.93 -4.97
CA PRO A 160 -6.23 -10.06 -4.08
C PRO A 160 -6.08 -11.44 -4.75
N TRP A 161 -6.56 -11.58 -5.99
CA TRP A 161 -6.46 -12.81 -6.78
C TRP A 161 -5.06 -13.09 -7.36
N CYS A 162 -4.13 -12.15 -7.23
CA CYS A 162 -2.72 -12.31 -7.57
C CYS A 162 -1.87 -12.70 -6.35
N LEU A 163 -2.48 -12.97 -5.19
CA LEU A 163 -1.78 -13.30 -3.96
C LEU A 163 -2.12 -14.72 -3.51
N SER A 164 -1.10 -15.47 -3.10
CA SER A 164 -1.25 -16.80 -2.50
C SER A 164 -0.51 -16.86 -1.17
N VAL A 165 -1.13 -17.49 -0.17
CA VAL A 165 -0.55 -17.74 1.15
C VAL A 165 -0.13 -19.20 1.25
N GLU A 166 1.15 -19.43 1.55
CA GLU A 166 1.73 -20.75 1.71
C GLU A 166 2.26 -20.93 3.14
N GLY A 167 2.15 -22.15 3.69
CA GLY A 167 2.73 -22.50 4.97
C GLY A 167 4.26 -22.75 4.91
N SER A 168 4.85 -22.97 6.08
CA SER A 168 6.19 -23.55 6.25
C SER A 168 7.40 -22.64 5.97
N HIS A 169 7.40 -21.42 6.52
CA HIS A 169 8.60 -20.58 6.51
C HIS A 169 8.91 -19.91 7.88
N PRO A 170 9.79 -20.51 8.70
CA PRO A 170 10.01 -20.10 10.10
C PRO A 170 10.58 -18.68 10.30
N ARG A 171 11.04 -18.03 9.22
CA ARG A 171 11.60 -16.67 9.27
C ARG A 171 10.56 -15.56 9.09
N ALA A 172 9.33 -15.85 8.67
CA ALA A 172 8.29 -14.84 8.50
C ALA A 172 7.56 -14.58 9.83
N LYS A 173 7.84 -13.46 10.50
CA LYS A 173 7.32 -13.18 11.86
C LYS A 173 6.47 -11.91 11.98
N ARG A 174 6.52 -11.00 11.00
CA ARG A 174 5.84 -9.71 11.07
C ARG A 174 4.37 -9.86 10.73
N ASP A 175 3.47 -9.20 11.44
CA ASP A 175 2.03 -9.35 11.28
C ASP A 175 1.32 -8.00 11.32
N ARG A 176 -0.01 -7.99 11.07
CA ARG A 176 -0.82 -6.78 11.13
C ARG A 176 -0.75 -6.12 12.51
N ARG A 177 -0.72 -6.90 13.60
CA ARG A 177 -0.65 -6.37 14.97
C ARG A 177 0.65 -5.59 15.20
N GLY A 178 1.78 -6.11 14.74
CA GLY A 178 3.07 -5.44 14.79
C GLY A 178 3.10 -4.17 13.92
N ALA A 179 2.52 -4.24 12.72
CA ALA A 179 2.44 -3.11 11.81
C ALA A 179 1.62 -1.95 12.43
N ILE A 180 0.47 -2.26 13.04
CA ILE A 180 -0.36 -1.26 13.74
C ILE A 180 0.42 -0.63 14.89
N ARG A 181 1.10 -1.42 15.73
CA ARG A 181 1.89 -0.87 16.85
C ARG A 181 2.98 0.09 16.36
N LEU A 182 3.67 -0.28 15.28
CA LEU A 182 4.73 0.55 14.71
C LEU A 182 4.17 1.83 14.06
N ALA A 183 3.06 1.73 13.33
CA ALA A 183 2.36 2.89 12.78
C ALA A 183 1.90 3.86 13.88
N LEU A 184 1.41 3.36 15.01
CA LEU A 184 1.04 4.20 16.16
C LEU A 184 2.25 4.88 16.81
N ALA A 185 3.38 4.20 16.93
CA ALA A 185 4.61 4.83 17.43
C ALA A 185 5.09 5.95 16.51
N LEU A 186 4.92 5.79 15.20
CA LEU A 186 5.20 6.82 14.21
C LEU A 186 4.23 8.00 14.30
N TYR A 187 2.94 7.73 14.54
CA TYR A 187 1.95 8.76 14.85
C TYR A 187 2.36 9.58 16.09
N ASP A 188 2.70 8.90 17.18
CA ASP A 188 3.06 9.52 18.46
C ASP A 188 4.29 10.45 18.31
N LYS A 189 5.17 10.14 17.35
CA LYS A 189 6.33 10.96 17.01
C LYS A 189 6.00 12.17 16.12
N ASN A 190 5.13 12.01 15.13
CA ASN A 190 5.06 12.93 13.99
C ASN A 190 3.77 13.76 13.92
N ALA A 191 2.65 13.28 14.48
CA ALA A 191 1.34 13.88 14.22
C ALA A 191 1.21 15.32 14.76
N ALA A 192 1.78 15.60 15.93
CA ALA A 192 1.78 16.95 16.53
C ALA A 192 2.68 17.90 15.72
N ASP A 193 3.92 17.47 15.46
CA ASP A 193 4.92 18.26 14.71
C ASP A 193 4.45 18.60 13.29
N TRP A 194 3.67 17.72 12.66
CA TRP A 194 3.11 17.95 11.33
C TRP A 194 1.78 18.69 11.33
N GLY A 195 1.25 19.08 12.50
CA GLY A 195 -0.03 19.80 12.61
C GLY A 195 -1.23 18.98 12.12
N LEU A 196 -1.23 17.66 12.39
CA LEU A 196 -2.27 16.71 11.98
C LEU A 196 -3.02 16.08 13.16
N ALA A 197 -2.51 16.26 14.39
CA ALA A 197 -3.12 15.68 15.60
C ALA A 197 -4.54 16.20 15.89
N ASP A 198 -4.91 17.36 15.34
CA ASP A 198 -6.26 17.93 15.42
C ASP A 198 -7.26 17.27 14.45
N LEU A 199 -6.78 16.73 13.33
CA LEU A 199 -7.62 16.07 12.32
C LEU A 199 -7.92 14.61 12.67
N LEU A 200 -6.99 13.95 13.33
CA LEU A 200 -7.09 12.53 13.61
C LEU A 200 -6.40 12.23 14.94
N SER A 201 -7.18 11.99 15.99
CA SER A 201 -6.61 11.55 17.26
C SER A 201 -5.96 10.18 17.13
N ARG A 202 -5.06 9.85 18.07
CA ARG A 202 -4.40 8.54 18.14
C ARG A 202 -5.38 7.37 18.13
N ALA A 203 -6.47 7.48 18.89
CA ALA A 203 -7.49 6.44 18.98
C ALA A 203 -8.26 6.28 17.65
N GLN A 204 -8.58 7.39 16.98
CA GLN A 204 -9.19 7.35 15.66
C GLN A 204 -8.22 6.80 14.61
N TYR A 205 -6.92 7.09 14.71
CA TYR A 205 -5.92 6.50 13.82
C TYR A 205 -5.79 4.98 14.02
N GLU A 206 -5.79 4.50 15.26
CA GLU A 206 -5.83 3.06 15.53
C GLU A 206 -7.10 2.41 14.93
N ALA A 207 -8.25 3.07 15.09
CA ALA A 207 -9.51 2.60 14.51
C ALA A 207 -9.46 2.55 12.98
N LEU A 208 -8.89 3.57 12.33
CA LEU A 208 -8.65 3.60 10.88
C LEU A 208 -7.75 2.44 10.44
N LEU A 209 -6.62 2.22 11.10
CA LEU A 209 -5.69 1.14 10.75
C LEU A 209 -6.36 -0.24 10.84
N ARG A 210 -7.06 -0.52 11.95
CA ARG A 210 -7.79 -1.77 12.14
C ARG A 210 -8.95 -1.91 11.15
N GLY A 211 -9.68 -0.82 10.93
CA GLY A 211 -10.81 -0.75 10.02
C GLY A 211 -10.40 -0.99 8.58
N ALA A 212 -9.30 -0.41 8.11
CA ALA A 212 -8.78 -0.61 6.76
C ALA A 212 -8.49 -2.10 6.46
N PHE A 213 -7.85 -2.81 7.39
CA PHE A 213 -7.64 -4.26 7.26
C PHE A 213 -8.96 -5.03 7.25
N ARG A 214 -9.91 -4.69 8.13
CA ARG A 214 -11.22 -5.36 8.18
C ARG A 214 -12.05 -5.14 6.92
N LEU A 215 -12.02 -3.94 6.35
CA LEU A 215 -12.69 -3.65 5.07
C LEU A 215 -12.11 -4.50 3.95
N TYR A 216 -10.78 -4.57 3.86
CA TYR A 216 -10.12 -5.44 2.88
C TYR A 216 -10.50 -6.91 3.06
N ASP A 217 -10.52 -7.42 4.30
CA ASP A 217 -10.93 -8.80 4.57
C ASP A 217 -12.39 -9.05 4.17
N ALA A 218 -13.30 -8.12 4.50
CA ALA A 218 -14.71 -8.23 4.15
C ALA A 218 -14.94 -8.32 2.64
N GLU A 219 -14.16 -7.58 1.85
CA GLU A 219 -14.27 -7.56 0.39
C GLU A 219 -13.54 -8.75 -0.28
N HIS A 220 -12.40 -9.18 0.28
CA HIS A 220 -11.44 -9.96 -0.49
C HIS A 220 -10.93 -11.25 0.18
N ALA A 221 -11.28 -11.54 1.44
CA ALA A 221 -10.77 -12.72 2.14
C ALA A 221 -11.12 -14.05 1.45
N HIS A 222 -12.19 -14.08 0.64
CA HIS A 222 -12.58 -15.27 -0.12
C HIS A 222 -11.53 -15.71 -1.17
N HIS A 223 -10.71 -14.78 -1.67
CA HIS A 223 -9.58 -15.10 -2.57
C HIS A 223 -8.39 -15.72 -1.82
N LEU A 224 -8.38 -15.64 -0.50
CA LEU A 224 -7.26 -15.99 0.37
C LEU A 224 -7.59 -17.20 1.26
N LEU A 225 -8.68 -17.92 0.94
CA LEU A 225 -9.08 -19.12 1.65
C LEU A 225 -8.02 -20.21 1.49
N ARG A 226 -7.69 -20.86 2.61
CA ARG A 226 -6.69 -21.93 2.67
C ARG A 226 -7.42 -23.28 2.70
N PRO A 227 -7.10 -24.24 1.81
CA PRO A 227 -7.64 -25.59 1.91
C PRO A 227 -7.12 -26.29 3.18
N ILE A 228 -7.96 -27.07 3.84
CA ILE A 228 -7.57 -27.86 5.02
C ILE A 228 -6.88 -29.14 4.52
N GLY A 229 -5.69 -29.45 5.04
CA GLY A 229 -4.99 -30.73 4.78
C GLY A 229 -3.99 -30.72 3.63
N SER A 230 -3.49 -29.56 3.21
CA SER A 230 -2.38 -29.41 2.26
C SER A 230 -1.01 -29.66 2.91
#